data_AF-Q1AZP7-F1
#
_entry.id   AF-Q1AZP7-F1
#
_cell.length_a   1.000
_cell.length_b   1.000
_cell.length_c   1.000
_cell.angle_alpha   90.00
_cell.angle_beta   90.00
_cell.angle_gamma   90.00
#
_symmetry.space_group_name_H-M   'P 1'
#
loop_
_entity.id
_entity.type
_entity.pdbx_description
1 polymer ?
#
loop_
_entity_poly.entity_id
_entity_poly.type
_entity_poly.pdbx_seq_one_letter_code
_entity_poly.pdbx_strand_id
1 'polypeptide(L)'
;MGMEVYRSGRRGRGLRAALLLLGGLLLLLAAYVVLPLGTDRVVLLGSDARAAEPSRSDTIVVAKAGGGALAVPRDTLVQIPGVGQDKVNAALAHGGPELAVKTLEGLTGVPIGNYVVVDFGAVEEIVDALGGVTVEVDEPIQYTLDGRYVSIPAGRQTLDGFEALAYVRYRGGPTADIGRIGRQQEFLRALAAEAASPRKLVRLPLAARAAWANVDTNMNPISAGRLALRMWLFGVGEVELYPGTPQYINGIAYWVPDRAAGARAVEATIA
;
A
#
# COMPACT_ATOMS: atom_id res chain seq x y z
N MET A 1 -21.02 54.97 -49.27
CA MET A 1 -19.77 54.25 -48.93
C MET A 1 -19.94 53.72 -47.52
N GLY A 2 -20.51 52.52 -47.38
CA GLY A 2 -20.85 51.95 -46.08
C GLY A 2 -20.61 50.44 -46.13
N MET A 3 -19.61 49.98 -45.39
CA MET A 3 -19.40 48.57 -45.06
C MET A 3 -18.68 48.52 -43.71
N GLU A 4 -19.45 48.56 -42.63
CA GLU A 4 -19.00 48.06 -41.33
C GLU A 4 -19.32 46.57 -41.29
N VAL A 5 -18.29 45.74 -41.41
CA VAL A 5 -18.42 44.28 -41.29
C VAL A 5 -18.43 43.93 -39.81
N TYR A 6 -19.65 43.80 -39.25
CA TYR A 6 -19.88 43.24 -37.93
C TYR A 6 -19.57 41.73 -37.93
N ARG A 7 -18.35 41.34 -37.53
CA ARG A 7 -18.03 39.94 -37.18
C ARG A 7 -18.02 39.80 -35.66
N SER A 8 -19.19 39.51 -35.10
CA SER A 8 -19.34 39.09 -33.69
C SER A 8 -20.24 37.85 -33.64
N GLY A 9 -19.82 36.82 -32.90
CA GLY A 9 -20.76 35.80 -32.42
C GLY A 9 -20.32 34.34 -32.33
N ARG A 10 -19.17 33.90 -32.90
CA ARG A 10 -18.82 32.45 -32.90
C ARG A 10 -17.90 31.97 -31.77
N ARG A 11 -17.17 32.86 -31.07
CA ARG A 11 -16.20 32.44 -30.02
C ARG A 11 -16.84 31.96 -28.71
N GLY A 12 -18.05 32.40 -28.37
CA GLY A 12 -18.70 32.07 -27.08
C GLY A 12 -19.36 30.70 -27.00
N ARG A 13 -19.83 30.13 -28.12
CA ARG A 13 -20.54 28.82 -28.12
C ARG A 13 -19.57 27.64 -27.99
N GLY A 14 -18.39 27.71 -28.60
CA GLY A 14 -17.37 26.66 -28.51
C GLY A 14 -16.79 26.55 -27.09
N LEU A 15 -16.53 27.67 -26.43
CA LEU A 15 -16.00 27.68 -25.06
C LEU A 15 -17.03 27.13 -24.06
N ARG A 16 -18.31 27.50 -24.20
CA ARG A 16 -19.39 26.96 -23.36
C ARG A 16 -19.59 25.46 -23.55
N ALA A 17 -19.55 24.98 -24.80
CA ALA A 17 -19.62 23.55 -25.07
C ALA A 17 -18.43 22.79 -24.48
N ALA A 18 -17.20 23.33 -24.60
CA ALA A 18 -16.01 22.74 -24.01
C ALA A 18 -16.08 22.69 -22.47
N LEU A 19 -16.55 23.77 -21.83
CA LEU A 19 -16.73 23.82 -20.36
C LEU A 19 -17.82 22.85 -19.88
N LEU A 20 -18.92 22.70 -20.61
CA LEU A 20 -19.98 21.73 -20.28
C LEU A 20 -19.49 20.29 -20.42
N LEU A 21 -18.72 19.98 -21.46
CA LEU A 21 -18.10 18.67 -21.64
C LEU A 21 -17.08 18.37 -20.53
N LEU A 22 -16.22 19.34 -20.20
CA LEU A 22 -15.27 19.20 -19.09
C LEU A 22 -16.00 19.00 -17.75
N GLY A 23 -17.06 19.78 -17.50
CA GLY A 23 -17.90 19.65 -16.31
C GLY A 23 -18.56 18.28 -16.21
N GLY A 24 -19.11 17.76 -17.32
CA GLY A 24 -19.68 16.42 -17.40
C GLY A 24 -18.63 15.32 -17.17
N LEU A 25 -17.43 15.45 -17.74
CA LEU A 25 -16.33 14.51 -17.54
C LEU A 25 -15.84 14.50 -16.08
N LEU A 26 -15.73 15.68 -15.46
CA LEU A 26 -15.39 15.81 -14.04
C LEU A 26 -16.48 15.18 -13.15
N LEU A 27 -17.77 15.34 -13.51
CA LEU A 27 -18.88 14.70 -12.80
C LEU A 27 -18.86 13.18 -12.93
N LEU A 28 -18.54 12.65 -14.11
CA LEU A 28 -18.38 11.21 -14.33
C LEU A 28 -17.16 10.65 -13.61
N LEU A 29 -16.04 11.37 -13.61
CA LEU A 29 -14.85 11.01 -12.83
C LEU A 29 -15.17 11.03 -11.33
N ALA A 30 -15.85 12.06 -10.85
CA ALA A 30 -16.29 12.16 -9.46
C ALA A 30 -17.25 11.02 -9.10
N ALA A 31 -18.23 10.71 -9.95
CA ALA A 31 -19.14 9.58 -9.74
C ALA A 31 -18.38 8.25 -9.72
N TYR A 32 -17.45 8.03 -10.66
CA TYR A 32 -16.61 6.83 -10.71
C TYR A 32 -15.73 6.67 -9.46
N VAL A 33 -15.22 7.79 -8.94
CA VAL A 33 -14.38 7.83 -7.74
C VAL A 33 -15.20 7.70 -6.47
N VAL A 34 -16.40 8.27 -6.37
CA VAL A 34 -17.21 8.31 -5.14
C VAL A 34 -18.09 7.07 -4.99
N LEU A 35 -18.69 6.57 -6.09
CA LEU A 35 -19.63 5.45 -6.02
C LEU A 35 -18.92 4.14 -5.59
N PRO A 36 -19.56 3.33 -4.72
CA PRO A 36 -18.98 2.09 -4.18
C PRO A 36 -19.10 0.94 -5.19
N LEU A 37 -18.37 1.04 -6.30
CA LEU A 37 -18.32 0.01 -7.33
C LEU A 37 -17.31 -1.09 -6.94
N GLY A 38 -17.79 -2.27 -6.53
CA GLY A 38 -16.93 -3.40 -6.13
C GLY A 38 -16.49 -3.34 -4.66
N THR A 39 -15.46 -4.12 -4.29
CA THR A 39 -14.92 -4.10 -2.92
C THR A 39 -13.90 -2.96 -2.77
N ASP A 40 -14.08 -2.12 -1.75
CA ASP A 40 -13.13 -1.06 -1.39
C ASP A 40 -12.04 -1.55 -0.43
N ARG A 41 -12.01 -2.86 -0.18
CA ARG A 41 -11.04 -3.51 0.71
C ARG A 41 -9.94 -4.17 -0.10
N VAL A 42 -8.74 -4.15 0.48
CA VAL A 42 -7.56 -4.80 -0.08
C VAL A 42 -6.71 -5.35 1.04
N VAL A 43 -6.13 -6.54 0.84
CA VAL A 43 -5.04 -7.03 1.67
C VAL A 43 -3.73 -6.52 1.11
N LEU A 44 -2.97 -5.80 1.92
CA LEU A 44 -1.59 -5.42 1.65
C LEU A 44 -0.67 -6.44 2.34
N LEU A 45 0.13 -7.13 1.53
CA LEU A 45 1.11 -8.12 1.99
C LEU A 45 2.51 -7.63 1.64
N GLY A 46 3.35 -7.44 2.66
CA GLY A 46 4.79 -7.28 2.49
C GLY A 46 5.47 -8.66 2.51
N SER A 47 6.25 -8.99 1.48
CA SER A 47 7.02 -10.23 1.36
C SER A 47 8.52 -9.91 1.23
N ASP A 48 9.36 -10.59 2.01
CA ASP A 48 10.83 -10.51 1.90
C ASP A 48 11.40 -11.59 0.96
N ALA A 49 10.54 -12.30 0.21
CA ALA A 49 10.98 -13.25 -0.82
C ALA A 49 10.91 -12.66 -2.22
N ARG A 50 11.90 -13.07 -3.02
CA ARG A 50 11.95 -12.84 -4.46
C ARG A 50 10.76 -13.49 -5.14
N ALA A 51 10.23 -12.83 -6.17
CA ALA A 51 9.23 -13.40 -7.07
C ALA A 51 9.60 -14.85 -7.45
N ALA A 52 8.76 -15.82 -7.04
CA ALA A 52 8.81 -17.28 -7.24
C ALA A 52 9.17 -18.19 -6.04
N GLU A 53 9.44 -17.69 -4.82
CA GLU A 53 9.60 -18.54 -3.63
C GLU A 53 8.40 -18.50 -2.66
N PRO A 54 8.04 -19.61 -1.98
CA PRO A 54 7.04 -19.61 -0.92
C PRO A 54 7.47 -18.69 0.23
N SER A 55 6.89 -17.50 0.26
CA SER A 55 7.24 -16.46 1.23
C SER A 55 6.24 -16.38 2.37
N ARG A 56 6.73 -16.00 3.55
CA ARG A 56 5.87 -15.56 4.64
C ARG A 56 5.71 -14.06 4.56
N SER A 57 4.49 -13.58 4.81
CA SER A 57 4.28 -12.14 4.91
C SER A 57 4.71 -11.63 6.29
N ASP A 58 5.59 -10.64 6.30
CA ASP A 58 6.03 -9.96 7.53
C ASP A 58 5.12 -8.79 7.90
N THR A 59 4.41 -8.23 6.92
CA THR A 59 3.46 -7.11 7.09
C THR A 59 2.14 -7.49 6.45
N ILE A 60 1.10 -7.65 7.28
CA ILE A 60 -0.25 -8.00 6.85
C ILE A 60 -1.20 -6.89 7.29
N VAL A 61 -1.78 -6.17 6.33
CA VAL A 61 -2.73 -5.08 6.60
C VAL A 61 -3.97 -5.26 5.73
N VAL A 62 -5.15 -5.22 6.32
CA VAL A 62 -6.41 -5.09 5.58
C VAL A 62 -6.80 -3.62 5.59
N ALA A 63 -6.89 -2.98 4.43
CA ALA A 63 -7.25 -1.57 4.32
C ALA A 63 -8.58 -1.41 3.59
N LYS A 64 -9.39 -0.43 4.00
CA LYS A 64 -10.61 -0.02 3.31
C LYS A 64 -10.49 1.44 2.86
N ALA A 65 -10.65 1.71 1.58
CA ALA A 65 -10.61 3.08 1.08
C ALA A 65 -11.77 3.92 1.64
N GLY A 66 -11.45 5.08 2.23
CA GLY A 66 -12.44 5.91 2.95
C GLY A 66 -12.91 5.31 4.29
N GLY A 67 -12.31 4.21 4.74
CA GLY A 67 -12.44 3.63 6.08
C GLY A 67 -11.09 3.68 6.80
N GLY A 68 -10.79 2.69 7.62
CA GLY A 68 -9.51 2.52 8.31
C GLY A 68 -8.66 1.37 7.75
N ALA A 69 -7.65 0.98 8.53
CA ALA A 69 -6.85 -0.21 8.28
C ALA A 69 -6.68 -1.06 9.53
N LEU A 70 -6.62 -2.37 9.32
CA LEU A 70 -6.45 -3.37 10.35
C LEU A 70 -5.13 -4.10 10.12
N ALA A 71 -4.13 -3.79 10.92
CA ALA A 71 -2.85 -4.50 10.93
C ALA A 71 -3.00 -5.83 11.68
N VAL A 72 -2.62 -6.93 11.05
CA VAL A 72 -2.70 -8.27 11.65
C VAL A 72 -1.29 -8.75 11.97
N PRO A 73 -0.94 -9.04 13.24
CA PRO A 73 0.36 -9.61 13.57
C PRO A 73 0.61 -10.89 12.78
N ARG A 74 1.79 -11.03 12.17
CA ARG A 74 2.14 -12.17 11.30
C ARG A 74 2.01 -13.53 12.00
N ASP A 75 2.18 -13.57 13.31
CA ASP A 75 2.13 -14.77 14.15
C ASP A 75 0.71 -15.05 14.70
N THR A 76 -0.33 -14.37 14.18
CA THR A 76 -1.72 -14.56 14.59
C THR A 76 -2.17 -15.99 14.32
N LEU A 77 -2.61 -16.69 15.36
CA LEU A 77 -3.14 -18.06 15.26
C LEU A 77 -4.52 -18.04 14.58
N VAL A 78 -4.61 -18.67 13.41
CA VAL A 78 -5.82 -18.69 12.57
C VAL A 78 -6.07 -20.09 12.02
N GLN A 79 -7.31 -20.33 11.58
CA GLN A 79 -7.65 -21.50 10.79
C GLN A 79 -7.41 -21.17 9.31
N ILE A 80 -6.43 -21.81 8.69
CA ILE A 80 -6.11 -21.67 7.26
C ILE A 80 -6.93 -22.72 6.48
N PRO A 81 -7.79 -22.30 5.54
CA PRO A 81 -8.59 -23.23 4.74
C PRO A 81 -7.73 -24.27 4.01
N GLY A 82 -8.03 -25.55 4.20
CA GLY A 82 -7.31 -26.67 3.55
C GLY A 82 -5.94 -27.01 4.15
N VAL A 83 -5.43 -26.24 5.12
CA VAL A 83 -4.12 -26.49 5.77
C VAL A 83 -4.30 -26.91 7.23
N GLY A 84 -5.08 -26.17 8.03
CA GLY A 84 -5.19 -26.40 9.47
C GLY A 84 -5.00 -25.13 10.29
N GLN A 85 -4.77 -25.28 11.60
CA GLN A 85 -4.39 -24.15 12.45
C GLN A 85 -2.90 -23.86 12.30
N ASP A 86 -2.57 -22.61 11.97
CA ASP A 86 -1.19 -22.12 11.95
C ASP A 86 -1.19 -20.58 12.08
N LYS A 87 0.00 -19.98 12.02
CA LYS A 87 0.22 -18.55 11.93
C LYS A 87 -0.31 -18.01 10.60
N VAL A 88 -0.96 -16.85 10.63
CA VAL A 88 -1.57 -16.23 9.45
C VAL A 88 -0.57 -16.00 8.30
N ASN A 89 0.71 -15.73 8.60
CA ASN A 89 1.73 -15.56 7.57
C ASN A 89 2.05 -16.84 6.78
N ALA A 90 1.72 -18.02 7.30
CA ALA A 90 1.90 -19.28 6.61
C ALA A 90 0.91 -19.43 5.44
N ALA A 91 -0.23 -18.73 5.45
CA ALA A 91 -1.22 -18.79 4.38
C ALA A 91 -0.63 -18.40 3.01
N LEU A 92 0.22 -17.35 2.98
CA LEU A 92 0.93 -16.93 1.77
C LEU A 92 1.87 -18.02 1.24
N ALA A 93 2.62 -18.67 2.14
CA ALA A 93 3.55 -19.74 1.78
C ALA A 93 2.84 -21.02 1.30
N HIS A 94 1.66 -21.33 1.85
CA HIS A 94 0.94 -22.55 1.51
C HIS A 94 0.09 -22.46 0.24
N GLY A 95 -0.50 -21.30 -0.04
CA GLY A 95 -1.48 -21.18 -1.12
C GLY A 95 -1.53 -19.81 -1.77
N GLY A 96 -0.46 -19.03 -1.64
CA GLY A 96 -0.34 -17.73 -2.27
C GLY A 96 -1.23 -16.66 -1.66
N PRO A 97 -1.30 -15.49 -2.32
CA PRO A 97 -2.06 -14.34 -1.85
C PRO A 97 -3.56 -14.62 -1.70
N GLU A 98 -4.13 -15.47 -2.56
CA GLU A 98 -5.54 -15.84 -2.51
C GLU A 98 -5.89 -16.63 -1.25
N LEU A 99 -5.02 -17.54 -0.79
CA LEU A 99 -5.23 -18.24 0.46
C LEU A 99 -5.07 -17.30 1.65
N ALA A 100 -4.15 -16.33 1.58
CA ALA A 100 -4.00 -15.30 2.60
C ALA A 100 -5.28 -14.44 2.71
N VAL A 101 -5.85 -14.00 1.58
CA VAL A 101 -7.14 -13.28 1.55
C VAL A 101 -8.23 -14.12 2.22
N LYS A 102 -8.45 -15.36 1.80
CA LYS A 102 -9.48 -16.24 2.39
C LYS A 102 -9.29 -16.47 3.88
N THR A 103 -8.04 -16.60 4.32
CA THR A 103 -7.71 -16.75 5.74
C THR A 103 -8.08 -15.49 6.54
N LEU A 104 -7.80 -14.30 5.98
CA LEU A 104 -8.17 -13.03 6.59
C LEU A 104 -9.68 -12.76 6.55
N GLU A 105 -10.39 -13.18 5.51
CA GLU A 105 -11.85 -13.15 5.47
C GLU A 105 -12.44 -14.05 6.58
N GLY A 106 -11.84 -15.23 6.81
CA GLY A 106 -12.22 -16.11 7.93
C GLY A 106 -11.89 -15.55 9.32
N LEU A 107 -10.83 -14.76 9.44
CA LEU A 107 -10.47 -14.07 10.69
C LEU A 107 -11.39 -12.88 10.98
N THR A 108 -11.66 -12.06 9.97
CA THR A 108 -12.33 -10.75 10.12
C THR A 108 -13.83 -10.81 9.89
N GLY A 109 -14.33 -11.82 9.17
CA GLY A 109 -15.75 -11.96 8.82
C GLY A 109 -16.23 -11.04 7.70
N VAL A 110 -15.34 -10.23 7.09
CA VAL A 110 -15.70 -9.30 6.00
C VAL A 110 -15.13 -9.76 4.66
N PRO A 111 -15.82 -9.52 3.53
CA PRO A 111 -15.31 -9.83 2.20
C PRO A 111 -14.25 -8.80 1.78
N ILE A 112 -13.07 -9.27 1.36
CA ILE A 112 -11.94 -8.42 0.96
C ILE A 112 -11.71 -8.51 -0.55
N GLY A 113 -11.65 -9.72 -1.11
CA GLY A 113 -11.61 -10.00 -2.56
C GLY A 113 -10.35 -9.57 -3.32
N ASN A 114 -9.63 -8.52 -2.90
CA ASN A 114 -8.43 -8.02 -3.57
C ASN A 114 -7.19 -8.17 -2.68
N TYR A 115 -6.04 -8.36 -3.32
CA TYR A 115 -4.74 -8.30 -2.66
C TYR A 115 -3.74 -7.48 -3.46
N VAL A 116 -2.73 -6.98 -2.76
CA VAL A 116 -1.52 -6.36 -3.29
C VAL A 116 -0.36 -6.95 -2.51
N VAL A 117 0.51 -7.69 -3.20
CA VAL A 117 1.79 -8.15 -2.64
C VAL A 117 2.89 -7.25 -3.16
N VAL A 118 3.63 -6.67 -2.22
CA VAL A 118 4.80 -5.83 -2.51
C VAL A 118 6.05 -6.64 -2.20
N ASP A 119 6.86 -6.87 -3.23
CA ASP A 119 8.23 -7.35 -3.10
C ASP A 119 9.13 -6.15 -2.77
N PHE A 120 10.05 -6.29 -1.81
CA PHE A 120 11.01 -5.22 -1.54
C PHE A 120 11.91 -4.92 -2.74
N GLY A 121 12.13 -5.84 -3.69
CA GLY A 121 12.77 -5.55 -4.97
C GLY A 121 12.06 -4.44 -5.78
N ALA A 122 10.75 -4.28 -5.60
CA ALA A 122 9.96 -3.21 -6.21
C ALA A 122 10.39 -1.81 -5.74
N VAL A 123 10.95 -1.71 -4.53
CA VAL A 123 11.26 -0.44 -3.88
C VAL A 123 12.28 0.36 -4.71
N GLU A 124 13.32 -0.31 -5.21
CA GLU A 124 14.38 0.34 -5.97
C GLU A 124 13.81 1.02 -7.23
N GLU A 125 13.07 0.26 -8.05
CA GLU A 125 12.50 0.78 -9.30
C GLU A 125 11.45 1.89 -9.08
N ILE A 126 10.60 1.75 -8.06
CA ILE A 126 9.56 2.75 -7.76
C ILE A 126 10.20 4.06 -7.29
N VAL A 127 11.18 3.98 -6.39
CA VAL A 127 11.87 5.15 -5.85
C VAL A 127 12.67 5.86 -6.94
N ASP A 128 13.37 5.12 -7.79
CA ASP A 128 14.10 5.70 -8.92
C ASP A 128 13.16 6.38 -9.92
N ALA A 129 12.01 5.77 -10.21
CA ALA A 129 10.99 6.35 -11.07
C ALA A 129 10.39 7.64 -10.48
N LEU A 130 10.22 7.70 -9.15
CA LEU A 130 9.88 8.93 -8.43
C LEU A 130 11.07 9.90 -8.37
N GLY A 131 12.30 9.47 -8.59
CA GLY A 131 13.50 10.29 -8.49
C GLY A 131 13.96 10.52 -7.06
N GLY A 132 13.86 9.48 -6.22
CA GLY A 132 14.26 9.47 -4.83
C GLY A 132 13.14 9.78 -3.86
N VAL A 133 13.34 9.38 -2.60
CA VAL A 133 12.43 9.57 -1.47
C VAL A 133 13.17 10.15 -0.28
N THR A 134 12.57 11.14 0.40
CA THR A 134 13.18 11.75 1.58
C THR A 134 12.68 11.11 2.87
N VAL A 135 13.61 10.62 3.70
CA VAL A 135 13.34 10.04 5.03
C VAL A 135 14.18 10.72 6.11
N GLU A 136 13.76 10.61 7.37
CA GLU A 136 14.61 10.98 8.51
C GLU A 136 15.33 9.71 9.00
N VAL A 137 16.65 9.75 9.05
CA VAL A 137 17.48 8.61 9.44
C VAL A 137 17.98 8.84 10.86
N ASP A 138 17.47 8.07 11.83
CA ASP A 138 17.82 8.26 13.25
C ASP A 138 19.33 8.04 13.52
N GLU A 139 19.87 6.95 12.99
CA GLU A 139 21.26 6.52 13.19
C GLU A 139 21.89 6.18 11.84
N PRO A 140 23.20 6.42 11.65
CA PRO A 140 23.86 6.11 10.39
C PRO A 140 23.78 4.62 10.07
N ILE A 141 23.44 4.30 8.82
CA ILE A 141 23.31 2.94 8.32
C ILE A 141 24.51 2.63 7.44
N GLN A 142 25.33 1.66 7.86
CA GLN A 142 26.49 1.21 7.09
C GLN A 142 26.55 -0.32 7.09
N TYR A 143 26.41 -0.94 5.93
CA TYR A 143 26.50 -2.39 5.77
C TYR A 143 26.65 -2.77 4.28
N THR A 144 26.83 -4.07 4.01
CA THR A 144 26.86 -4.59 2.63
C THR A 144 25.52 -5.22 2.29
N LEU A 145 24.87 -4.72 1.24
CA LEU A 145 23.66 -5.30 0.65
C LEU A 145 24.00 -5.85 -0.72
N ASP A 146 23.76 -7.15 -0.93
CA ASP A 146 23.94 -7.81 -2.23
C ASP A 146 25.32 -7.53 -2.88
N GLY A 147 26.37 -7.50 -2.06
CA GLY A 147 27.77 -7.27 -2.49
C GLY A 147 28.17 -5.80 -2.68
N ARG A 148 27.25 -4.85 -2.47
CA ARG A 148 27.49 -3.40 -2.57
C ARG A 148 27.50 -2.77 -1.18
N TYR A 149 28.48 -1.91 -0.93
CA TYR A 149 28.56 -1.15 0.32
C TYR A 149 27.50 -0.03 0.33
N VAL A 150 26.74 0.06 1.41
CA VAL A 150 25.73 1.08 1.68
C VAL A 150 26.25 1.98 2.79
N SER A 151 26.10 3.29 2.63
CA SER A 151 26.40 4.27 3.68
C SER A 151 25.40 5.42 3.64
N ILE A 152 24.41 5.37 4.53
CA ILE A 152 23.37 6.39 4.68
C ILE A 152 23.65 7.15 5.98
N PRO A 153 23.98 8.46 5.93
CA PRO A 153 24.18 9.27 7.14
C PRO A 153 22.89 9.47 7.94
N ALA A 154 23.02 9.78 9.22
CA ALA A 154 21.88 10.22 10.03
C ALA A 154 21.32 11.58 9.56
N GLY A 155 20.08 11.88 9.96
CA GLY A 155 19.33 13.07 9.61
C GLY A 155 18.51 12.93 8.32
N ARG A 156 18.09 14.06 7.77
CA ARG A 156 17.25 14.14 6.58
C ARG A 156 18.02 13.73 5.32
N GLN A 157 17.69 12.57 4.76
CA GLN A 157 18.35 12.03 3.56
C GLN A 157 17.35 11.86 2.42
N THR A 158 17.79 12.13 1.18
CA THR A 158 17.04 11.75 -0.02
C THR A 158 17.70 10.52 -0.61
N LEU A 159 17.01 9.39 -0.49
CA LEU A 159 17.51 8.08 -0.88
C LEU A 159 17.16 7.81 -2.35
N ASP A 160 18.13 7.32 -3.12
CA ASP A 160 17.85 6.66 -4.39
C ASP A 160 17.24 5.26 -4.18
N GLY A 161 16.91 4.55 -5.26
CA GLY A 161 16.28 3.24 -5.16
C GLY A 161 17.10 2.21 -4.38
N PHE A 162 18.40 2.18 -4.57
CA PHE A 162 19.28 1.23 -3.89
C PHE A 162 19.43 1.57 -2.40
N GLU A 163 19.61 2.86 -2.08
CA GLU A 163 19.66 3.34 -0.70
C GLU A 163 18.32 3.14 0.02
N ALA A 164 17.20 3.34 -0.67
CA ALA A 164 15.86 3.08 -0.14
C ALA A 164 15.65 1.60 0.17
N LEU A 165 16.02 0.71 -0.76
CA LEU A 165 16.02 -0.74 -0.54
C LEU A 165 16.87 -1.12 0.67
N ALA A 166 18.05 -0.50 0.80
CA ALA A 166 18.94 -0.76 1.91
C ALA A 166 18.39 -0.26 3.25
N TYR A 167 17.74 0.91 3.24
CA TYR A 167 17.08 1.46 4.41
C TYR A 167 15.96 0.54 4.93
N VAL A 168 15.10 0.01 4.04
CA VAL A 168 13.99 -0.87 4.45
C VAL A 168 14.43 -2.29 4.84
N ARG A 169 15.58 -2.76 4.32
CA ARG A 169 16.17 -4.07 4.64
C ARG A 169 17.16 -4.03 5.82
N TYR A 170 17.49 -2.85 6.35
CA TYR A 170 18.46 -2.74 7.43
C TYR A 170 17.96 -3.40 8.73
N ARG A 171 18.76 -4.33 9.28
CA ARG A 171 18.47 -5.10 10.50
C ARG A 171 19.42 -4.78 11.67
N GLY A 172 20.35 -3.83 11.52
CA GLY A 172 21.30 -3.47 12.57
C GLY A 172 20.71 -2.52 13.63
N GLY A 173 21.46 -2.33 14.72
CA GLY A 173 21.13 -1.42 15.84
C GLY A 173 20.58 -2.13 17.10
N PRO A 174 20.44 -1.40 18.22
CA PRO A 174 20.05 -1.95 19.53
C PRO A 174 18.60 -2.48 19.59
N THR A 175 17.76 -2.16 18.60
CA THR A 175 16.35 -2.56 18.49
C THR A 175 16.03 -3.30 17.19
N ALA A 176 17.01 -4.00 16.61
CA ALA A 176 16.99 -4.69 15.30
C ALA A 176 15.60 -4.98 14.67
N ASP A 177 14.75 -5.79 15.31
CA ASP A 177 13.44 -6.17 14.75
C ASP A 177 12.33 -5.10 14.95
N ILE A 178 12.29 -4.44 16.10
CA ILE A 178 11.31 -3.36 16.38
C ILE A 178 11.62 -2.14 15.52
N GLY A 179 12.90 -1.79 15.39
CA GLY A 179 13.36 -0.70 14.52
C GLY A 179 13.09 -0.97 13.05
N ARG A 180 13.13 -2.24 12.59
CA ARG A 180 12.82 -2.59 11.19
C ARG A 180 11.37 -2.27 10.82
N ILE A 181 10.43 -2.68 11.67
CA ILE A 181 8.99 -2.41 11.43
C ILE A 181 8.74 -0.90 11.42
N GLY A 182 9.34 -0.16 12.37
CA GLY A 182 9.24 1.30 12.41
C GLY A 182 9.74 1.96 11.12
N ARG A 183 10.94 1.61 10.66
CA ARG A 183 11.52 2.14 9.41
C ARG A 183 10.67 1.82 8.18
N GLN A 184 10.11 0.61 8.08
CA GLN A 184 9.25 0.26 6.94
C GLN A 184 7.96 1.08 6.94
N GLN A 185 7.35 1.33 8.10
CA GLN A 185 6.18 2.21 8.21
C GLN A 185 6.53 3.66 7.87
N GLU A 186 7.65 4.18 8.35
CA GLU A 186 8.13 5.53 8.02
C GLU A 186 8.40 5.66 6.52
N PHE A 187 9.09 4.70 5.93
CA PHE A 187 9.39 4.66 4.50
C PHE A 187 8.11 4.71 3.65
N LEU A 188 7.10 3.91 3.98
CA LEU A 188 5.83 3.91 3.24
C LEU A 188 5.11 5.27 3.34
N ARG A 189 5.16 5.93 4.50
CA ARG A 189 4.61 7.29 4.67
C ARG A 189 5.38 8.32 3.84
N ALA A 190 6.71 8.26 3.85
CA ALA A 190 7.57 9.13 3.06
C ALA A 190 7.35 8.94 1.55
N LEU A 191 7.23 7.70 1.09
CA LEU A 191 6.95 7.36 -0.29
C LEU A 191 5.59 7.91 -0.75
N ALA A 192 4.55 7.75 0.08
CA ALA A 192 3.22 8.29 -0.19
C ALA A 192 3.23 9.83 -0.24
N ALA A 193 3.96 10.48 0.67
CA ALA A 193 4.12 11.93 0.69
C ALA A 193 4.84 12.45 -0.57
N GLU A 194 5.88 11.74 -1.03
CA GLU A 194 6.59 12.11 -2.24
C GLU A 194 5.77 11.89 -3.51
N ALA A 195 5.01 10.80 -3.59
CA ALA A 195 4.08 10.58 -4.69
C ALA A 195 3.00 11.69 -4.79
N ALA A 196 2.60 12.27 -3.66
CA ALA A 196 1.66 13.39 -3.60
C ALA A 196 2.31 14.77 -3.89
N SER A 197 3.63 14.86 -3.99
CA SER A 197 4.30 16.17 -4.07
C SER A 197 4.16 16.79 -5.48
N PRO A 198 3.87 18.10 -5.60
CA PRO A 198 3.60 18.74 -6.90
C PRO A 198 4.73 18.58 -7.93
N ARG A 199 5.98 18.50 -7.45
CA ARG A 199 7.16 18.32 -8.31
C ARG A 199 7.28 16.92 -8.88
N LYS A 200 6.75 15.92 -8.18
CA LYS A 200 6.82 14.50 -8.55
C LYS A 200 5.57 14.03 -9.29
N LEU A 201 4.47 14.81 -9.28
CA LEU A 201 3.26 14.56 -10.09
C LEU A 201 3.57 14.27 -11.57
N VAL A 202 4.56 14.94 -12.16
CA VAL A 202 4.97 14.71 -13.57
C VAL A 202 5.65 13.35 -13.78
N ARG A 203 6.21 12.74 -12.73
CA ARG A 203 6.84 11.41 -12.73
C ARG A 203 5.88 10.30 -12.35
N LEU A 204 4.69 10.62 -11.84
CA LEU A 204 3.70 9.63 -11.43
C LEU A 204 3.36 8.59 -12.51
N PRO A 205 3.24 8.93 -13.82
CA PRO A 205 3.00 7.90 -14.83
C PRO A 205 4.12 6.85 -14.91
N LEU A 206 5.38 7.29 -14.75
CA LEU A 206 6.54 6.39 -14.76
C LEU A 206 6.59 5.55 -13.48
N ALA A 207 6.38 6.19 -12.33
CA ALA A 207 6.34 5.51 -11.03
C ALA A 207 5.18 4.51 -10.93
N ALA A 208 4.00 4.85 -11.45
CA ALA A 208 2.86 3.95 -11.50
C ALA A 208 3.12 2.74 -12.40
N ARG A 209 3.84 2.93 -13.52
CA ARG A 209 4.27 1.81 -14.39
C ARG A 209 5.27 0.91 -13.67
N ALA A 210 6.27 1.48 -12.99
CA ALA A 210 7.24 0.71 -12.20
C ALA A 210 6.54 -0.06 -11.07
N ALA A 211 5.64 0.59 -10.33
CA ALA A 211 4.85 -0.06 -9.29
C ALA A 211 4.00 -1.21 -9.86
N TRP A 212 3.32 -0.99 -10.98
CA TRP A 212 2.52 -2.02 -11.63
C TRP A 212 3.34 -3.23 -12.09
N ALA A 213 4.58 -3.02 -12.54
CA ALA A 213 5.44 -4.11 -12.98
C ALA A 213 5.97 -4.98 -11.83
N ASN A 214 6.00 -4.44 -10.60
CA ASN A 214 6.63 -5.06 -9.44
C ASN A 214 5.65 -5.41 -8.31
N VAL A 215 4.35 -5.27 -8.54
CA VAL A 215 3.30 -5.65 -7.60
C VAL A 215 2.57 -6.87 -8.15
N ASP A 216 2.41 -7.89 -7.32
CA ASP A 216 1.49 -8.99 -7.59
C ASP A 216 0.11 -8.61 -7.04
N THR A 217 -0.89 -8.57 -7.92
CA THR A 217 -2.28 -8.24 -7.57
C THR A 217 -3.25 -8.93 -8.52
N ASN A 218 -4.40 -9.32 -7.98
CA ASN A 218 -5.54 -9.80 -8.77
C ASN A 218 -6.43 -8.67 -9.30
N MET A 219 -6.12 -7.42 -8.99
CA MET A 219 -6.87 -6.26 -9.48
C MET A 219 -6.50 -5.99 -10.94
N ASN A 220 -7.44 -5.48 -11.73
CA ASN A 220 -7.09 -4.88 -13.02
C ASN A 220 -6.54 -3.44 -12.81
N PRO A 221 -5.73 -2.90 -13.75
CA PRO A 221 -5.11 -1.58 -13.59
C PRO A 221 -6.10 -0.44 -13.31
N ILE A 222 -7.31 -0.52 -13.87
CA ILE A 222 -8.34 0.52 -13.75
C ILE A 222 -8.94 0.50 -12.33
N SER A 223 -9.24 -0.68 -11.80
CA SER A 223 -9.73 -0.86 -10.43
C SER A 223 -8.66 -0.55 -9.39
N ALA A 224 -7.41 -0.94 -9.63
CA ALA A 224 -6.26 -0.60 -8.78
C ALA A 224 -6.04 0.92 -8.75
N GLY A 225 -6.05 1.58 -9.91
CA GLY A 225 -5.95 3.04 -10.01
C GLY A 225 -7.09 3.76 -9.30
N ARG A 226 -8.33 3.24 -9.41
CA ARG A 226 -9.49 3.77 -8.67
C ARG A 226 -9.30 3.64 -7.16
N LEU A 227 -8.85 2.48 -6.67
CA LEU A 227 -8.61 2.25 -5.24
C LEU A 227 -7.52 3.17 -4.72
N ALA A 228 -6.40 3.27 -5.42
CA ALA A 228 -5.31 4.19 -5.08
C ALA A 228 -5.78 5.64 -5.04
N LEU A 229 -6.58 6.07 -6.02
CA LEU A 229 -7.15 7.42 -6.06
C LEU A 229 -8.12 7.68 -4.90
N ARG A 230 -8.96 6.70 -4.53
CA ARG A 230 -9.85 6.79 -3.36
C ARG A 230 -9.05 6.89 -2.06
N MET A 231 -8.01 6.07 -1.89
CA MET A 231 -7.11 6.13 -0.73
C MET A 231 -6.38 7.48 -0.67
N TRP A 232 -6.00 8.05 -1.81
CA TRP A 232 -5.37 9.37 -1.84
C TRP A 232 -6.33 10.51 -1.47
N LEU A 233 -7.55 10.50 -2.01
CA LEU A 233 -8.54 11.56 -1.79
C LEU A 233 -9.21 11.51 -0.42
N PHE A 234 -9.52 10.31 0.06
CA PHE A 234 -10.26 10.10 1.31
C PHE A 234 -9.35 9.66 2.47
N GLY A 235 -8.10 9.35 2.18
CA GLY A 235 -7.18 8.77 3.15
C GLY A 235 -7.46 7.30 3.45
N VAL A 236 -6.58 6.75 4.27
CA VAL A 236 -6.85 5.61 5.13
C VAL A 236 -6.94 6.19 6.53
N GLY A 237 -8.05 5.95 7.21
CA GLY A 237 -8.33 6.42 8.56
C GLY A 237 -7.43 5.74 9.59
N GLU A 238 -7.93 5.56 10.81
CA GLU A 238 -7.13 4.98 11.88
C GLU A 238 -6.63 3.56 11.52
N VAL A 239 -5.38 3.31 11.87
CA VAL A 239 -4.75 2.00 11.76
C VAL A 239 -4.85 1.33 13.11
N GLU A 240 -5.67 0.30 13.22
CA GLU A 240 -5.77 -0.51 14.43
C GLU A 240 -5.01 -1.82 14.29
N LEU A 241 -4.45 -2.30 15.41
CA LEU A 241 -3.89 -3.64 15.50
C LEU A 241 -5.00 -4.64 15.81
N TYR A 242 -5.03 -5.78 15.11
CA TYR A 242 -5.94 -6.87 15.47
C TYR A 242 -5.63 -7.35 16.90
N PRO A 243 -6.55 -7.20 17.86
CA PRO A 243 -6.27 -7.43 19.27
C PRO A 243 -6.04 -8.90 19.58
N GLY A 244 -5.17 -9.15 20.55
CA GLY A 244 -4.80 -10.48 20.97
C GLY A 244 -3.74 -10.46 22.05
N THR A 245 -3.25 -11.64 22.41
CA THR A 245 -2.23 -11.81 23.44
C THR A 245 -1.10 -12.71 22.95
N PRO A 246 0.17 -12.39 23.26
CA PRO A 246 1.27 -13.30 22.98
C PRO A 246 1.16 -14.53 23.90
N GLN A 247 1.19 -15.74 23.32
CA GLN A 247 1.16 -16.99 24.07
C GLN A 247 2.10 -18.02 23.46
N TYR A 248 2.63 -18.91 24.30
CA TYR A 248 3.41 -20.07 23.86
C TYR A 248 2.53 -21.31 23.84
N ILE A 249 2.41 -21.94 22.68
CA ILE A 249 1.68 -23.20 22.49
C ILE A 249 2.71 -24.23 22.01
N ASN A 250 2.94 -25.29 22.80
CA ASN A 250 3.94 -26.32 22.52
C ASN A 250 5.36 -25.75 22.23
N GLY A 251 5.74 -24.69 22.95
CA GLY A 251 7.05 -24.04 22.80
C GLY A 251 7.16 -23.07 21.61
N ILE A 252 6.10 -22.88 20.82
CA ILE A 252 6.06 -21.96 19.69
C ILE A 252 5.28 -20.70 20.11
N ALA A 253 5.84 -19.52 19.83
CA ALA A 253 5.19 -18.24 20.12
C ALA A 253 4.11 -17.91 19.07
N TYR A 254 2.91 -17.57 19.53
CA TYR A 254 1.76 -17.15 18.74
C TYR A 254 1.18 -15.84 19.26
N TRP A 255 0.55 -15.08 18.37
CA TRP A 255 -0.42 -14.06 18.75
C TRP A 255 -1.81 -14.71 18.77
N VAL A 256 -2.38 -14.92 19.95
CA VAL A 256 -3.71 -15.54 20.08
C VAL A 256 -4.75 -14.43 19.96
N PRO A 257 -5.58 -14.41 18.90
CA PRO A 257 -6.51 -13.32 18.63
C PRO A 257 -7.65 -13.28 19.65
N ASP A 258 -7.96 -12.09 20.17
CA ASP A 258 -9.22 -11.85 20.86
C ASP A 258 -10.31 -11.60 19.80
N ARG A 259 -11.18 -12.58 19.58
CA ARG A 259 -12.21 -12.49 18.53
C ARG A 259 -13.29 -11.46 18.85
N ALA A 260 -13.62 -11.24 20.12
CA ALA A 260 -14.65 -10.28 20.51
C ALA A 260 -14.14 -8.84 20.37
N ALA A 261 -12.90 -8.59 20.79
CA ALA A 261 -12.24 -7.31 20.54
C ALA A 261 -11.94 -7.12 19.05
N GLY A 262 -11.56 -8.18 18.34
CA GLY A 262 -11.29 -8.17 16.90
C GLY A 262 -12.50 -7.76 16.08
N ALA A 263 -13.69 -8.27 16.42
CA ALA A 263 -14.93 -7.85 15.76
C ALA A 263 -15.19 -6.34 15.92
N ARG A 264 -14.87 -5.75 17.08
CA ARG A 264 -15.00 -4.29 17.28
C ARG A 264 -13.98 -3.50 16.46
N ALA A 265 -12.74 -3.98 16.40
CA ALA A 265 -11.70 -3.35 15.58
C ALA A 265 -12.05 -3.42 14.08
N VAL A 266 -12.63 -4.54 13.62
CA VAL A 266 -13.15 -4.70 12.26
C VAL A 266 -14.25 -3.67 11.98
N GLU A 267 -15.24 -3.55 12.86
CA GLU A 267 -16.34 -2.57 12.71
C GLU A 267 -15.85 -1.11 12.71
N ALA A 268 -14.85 -0.79 13.53
CA ALA A 268 -14.29 0.55 13.62
C ALA A 268 -13.47 0.94 12.37
N THR A 269 -12.88 -0.03 11.68
CA THR A 269 -11.91 0.23 10.61
C THR A 269 -12.40 -0.22 9.24
N ILE A 270 -12.67 -1.51 9.07
CA ILE A 270 -12.78 -2.14 7.75
C ILE A 270 -14.17 -2.68 7.44
N ALA A 271 -15.17 -2.62 8.34
CA ALA A 271 -16.56 -2.97 8.00
C ALA A 271 -17.15 -1.94 7.04
#